data_AF-A0A847BWR4-F1
#
_entry.id   AF-A0A847BWR4-F1
#
_cell.length_a   1.000
_cell.length_b   1.000
_cell.length_c   1.000
_cell.angle_alpha   90.00
_cell.angle_beta   90.00
_cell.angle_gamma   90.00
#
_symmetry.space_group_name_H-M   'P 1'
#
loop_
_entity.id
_entity.type
_entity.pdbx_description
1 polymer ?
#
loop_
_entity_poly.entity_id
_entity_poly.type
_entity_poly.pdbx_seq_one_letter_code
_entity_poly.pdbx_strand_id
1 'polypeptide(L)'
;MKWVETEKQARFKGVEVRYAAGLYRCADCGLEVADVEATADLQERLADAYRQAEGLLSGAEIRRLRERKGLTQQALAEALNVGIASIKRWETGVIQSRSMDTLLRTLLLDSPCNDHTGKRDFSIPRIRLVLDAFEKHLGRPLLKKDDRMLYAAKYLWYADMAAFRDLGRGLTGATYAALPMGPQLNNYRDLVDEIAKADPSSVPPLTASESAIIAAVAKTFPTNKKIYEASHREKVWQQCTTGAIIPYSRAAELTEIALIELSDQK
;
A
#
# COMPACT_ATOMS: atom_id res chain seq x y z
N MET A 1 -33.08 -9.05 -34.94
CA MET A 1 -32.34 -8.86 -33.67
C MET A 1 -32.54 -7.43 -33.20
N LYS A 2 -32.75 -7.20 -31.90
CA LYS A 2 -32.84 -5.86 -31.30
C LYS A 2 -31.86 -5.74 -30.15
N TRP A 3 -31.15 -4.61 -30.06
CA TRP A 3 -30.31 -4.31 -28.91
C TRP A 3 -31.20 -4.10 -27.67
N VAL A 4 -30.82 -4.74 -26.57
CA VAL A 4 -31.47 -4.58 -25.27
C VAL A 4 -30.42 -4.47 -24.19
N GLU A 5 -30.69 -3.64 -23.19
CA GLU A 5 -29.92 -3.59 -21.95
C GLU A 5 -30.79 -4.18 -20.84
N THR A 6 -30.30 -5.23 -20.19
CA THR A 6 -31.03 -5.94 -19.13
C THR A 6 -30.15 -6.17 -17.93
N GLU A 7 -30.71 -6.09 -16.72
CA GLU A 7 -29.99 -6.54 -15.53
C GLU A 7 -29.86 -8.07 -15.55
N LYS A 8 -28.67 -8.58 -15.30
CA LYS A 8 -28.38 -10.00 -15.12
C LYS A 8 -27.80 -10.25 -13.74
N GLN A 9 -28.03 -11.46 -13.25
CA GLN A 9 -27.43 -11.96 -12.01
C GLN A 9 -26.52 -13.13 -12.34
N ALA A 10 -25.34 -13.16 -11.73
CA ALA A 10 -24.40 -14.26 -11.91
C ALA A 10 -23.66 -14.54 -10.60
N ARG A 11 -23.27 -15.81 -10.40
CA ARG A 11 -22.31 -16.19 -9.38
C ARG A 11 -20.91 -16.17 -9.98
N PHE A 12 -20.10 -15.19 -9.58
CA PHE A 12 -18.77 -14.99 -10.12
C PHE A 12 -17.74 -15.03 -8.99
N LYS A 13 -16.74 -15.90 -9.12
CA LYS A 13 -15.72 -16.14 -8.07
C LYS A 13 -16.32 -16.41 -6.67
N GLY A 14 -17.49 -17.06 -6.63
CA GLY A 14 -18.18 -17.40 -5.38
C GLY A 14 -19.11 -16.33 -4.82
N VAL A 15 -19.09 -15.10 -5.38
CA VAL A 15 -19.93 -13.96 -4.97
C VAL A 15 -21.10 -13.80 -5.95
N GLU A 16 -22.29 -13.53 -5.43
CA GLU A 16 -23.45 -13.17 -6.27
C GLU A 16 -23.37 -11.69 -6.63
N VAL A 17 -23.41 -11.40 -7.94
CA VAL A 17 -23.29 -10.05 -8.47
C VAL A 17 -24.40 -9.76 -9.46
N ARG A 18 -24.80 -8.48 -9.53
CA ARG A 18 -25.74 -7.97 -10.53
C ARG A 18 -25.00 -7.02 -11.46
N TYR A 19 -25.26 -7.13 -12.75
CA TYR A 19 -24.62 -6.28 -13.75
C TYR A 19 -25.56 -6.01 -14.92
N ALA A 20 -25.43 -4.83 -15.51
CA ALA A 20 -26.15 -4.47 -16.73
C ALA A 20 -25.52 -5.19 -17.93
N ALA A 21 -26.35 -5.80 -18.76
CA ALA A 21 -25.93 -6.59 -19.91
C ALA A 21 -26.53 -6.04 -21.21
N GLY A 22 -25.67 -5.47 -22.06
CA GLY A 22 -26.00 -5.09 -23.43
C GLY A 22 -25.86 -6.29 -24.37
N LEU A 23 -26.95 -6.66 -25.05
CA LEU A 23 -26.98 -7.82 -25.96
C LEU A 23 -28.05 -7.68 -27.04
N TYR A 24 -27.98 -8.50 -28.06
CA TYR A 24 -29.02 -8.62 -29.08
C TYR A 24 -30.01 -9.71 -28.71
N ARG A 25 -31.29 -9.36 -28.66
CA ARG A 25 -32.40 -10.30 -28.44
C ARG A 25 -33.19 -10.51 -29.73
N CYS A 26 -33.47 -11.77 -30.07
CA CYS A 26 -34.39 -12.11 -31.15
C CYS A 26 -35.83 -11.77 -30.73
N ALA A 27 -36.56 -11.05 -31.59
CA ALA A 27 -37.93 -10.64 -31.30
C ALA A 27 -38.92 -11.83 -31.33
N ASP A 28 -38.59 -12.89 -32.08
CA ASP A 28 -39.49 -14.01 -32.32
C ASP A 28 -39.28 -15.17 -31.33
N CYS A 29 -38.01 -15.52 -31.05
CA CYS A 29 -37.68 -16.66 -30.19
C CYS A 29 -37.00 -16.28 -28.87
N GLY A 30 -36.69 -15.01 -28.64
CA GLY A 30 -36.04 -14.54 -27.41
C GLY A 30 -34.55 -14.88 -27.27
N LEU A 31 -33.93 -15.52 -28.28
CA LEU A 31 -32.50 -15.85 -28.26
C LEU A 31 -31.65 -14.60 -28.00
N GLU A 32 -30.76 -14.69 -27.02
CA GLU A 32 -29.82 -13.64 -26.65
C GLU A 32 -28.42 -13.95 -27.18
N VAL A 33 -27.84 -13.03 -27.93
CA VAL A 33 -26.46 -13.14 -28.43
C VAL A 33 -25.73 -11.82 -28.23
N ALA A 34 -24.42 -11.92 -28.05
CA ALA A 34 -23.51 -10.79 -28.04
C ALA A 34 -22.51 -10.98 -29.18
N ASP A 35 -22.17 -9.89 -29.87
CA ASP A 35 -21.01 -9.87 -30.75
C ASP A 35 -19.72 -9.76 -29.92
N VAL A 36 -18.57 -9.62 -30.58
CA VAL A 36 -17.27 -9.57 -29.90
C VAL A 36 -17.16 -8.35 -28.97
N GLU A 37 -17.64 -7.19 -29.41
CA GLU A 37 -17.58 -5.94 -28.65
C GLU A 37 -18.51 -6.00 -27.43
N ALA A 38 -19.77 -6.41 -27.63
CA ALA A 38 -20.72 -6.61 -26.56
C ALA A 38 -20.25 -7.69 -25.57
N THR A 39 -19.58 -8.76 -26.04
CA THR A 39 -19.03 -9.79 -25.15
C THR A 39 -17.91 -9.22 -24.27
N ALA A 40 -17.04 -8.38 -24.82
CA ALA A 40 -15.98 -7.73 -24.04
C ALA A 40 -16.56 -6.76 -22.99
N ASP A 41 -17.54 -5.93 -23.37
CA ASP A 41 -18.25 -5.04 -22.43
C ASP A 41 -18.95 -5.83 -21.32
N LEU A 42 -19.62 -6.94 -21.66
CA LEU A 42 -20.24 -7.83 -20.67
C LEU A 42 -19.23 -8.40 -19.67
N GLN A 43 -18.04 -8.79 -20.14
CA GLN A 43 -16.98 -9.29 -19.28
C GLN A 43 -16.45 -8.19 -18.35
N GLU A 44 -16.24 -6.98 -18.85
CA GLU A 44 -15.79 -5.84 -18.05
C GLU A 44 -16.83 -5.46 -16.99
N ARG A 45 -18.12 -5.37 -17.36
CA ARG A 45 -19.22 -5.09 -16.43
C ARG A 45 -19.41 -6.15 -15.36
N LEU A 46 -19.27 -7.43 -15.71
CA LEU A 46 -19.31 -8.52 -14.74
C LEU A 46 -18.13 -8.44 -13.77
N ALA A 47 -16.93 -8.14 -14.27
CA ALA A 47 -15.74 -7.96 -13.45
C ALA A 47 -15.84 -6.76 -12.50
N ASP A 48 -16.39 -5.64 -12.97
CA ASP A 48 -16.60 -4.44 -12.16
C ASP A 48 -17.72 -4.62 -11.13
N ALA A 49 -18.79 -5.35 -11.45
CA ALA A 49 -19.81 -5.71 -10.46
C ALA A 49 -19.21 -6.56 -9.32
N TYR A 50 -18.30 -7.48 -9.64
CA TYR A 50 -17.52 -8.21 -8.63
C TYR A 50 -16.62 -7.30 -7.81
N ARG A 51 -15.88 -6.39 -8.45
CA ARG A 51 -15.02 -5.42 -7.73
C ARG A 51 -15.83 -4.58 -6.76
N GLN A 52 -16.98 -4.07 -7.20
CA GLN A 52 -17.87 -3.29 -6.35
C GLN A 52 -18.36 -4.10 -5.14
N ALA A 53 -18.79 -5.35 -5.34
CA ALA A 53 -19.21 -6.23 -4.26
C ALA A 53 -18.09 -6.50 -3.24
N GLU A 54 -16.83 -6.57 -3.71
CA GLU A 54 -15.66 -6.85 -2.89
C GLU A 54 -14.94 -5.59 -2.34
N GLY A 55 -15.40 -4.39 -2.72
CA GLY A 55 -14.80 -3.10 -2.32
C GLY A 55 -13.51 -2.72 -3.06
N LEU A 56 -13.29 -3.23 -4.27
CA LEU A 56 -12.11 -2.98 -5.11
C LEU A 56 -12.37 -1.84 -6.11
N LEU A 57 -11.30 -1.16 -6.56
CA LEU A 57 -11.38 -0.16 -7.62
C LEU A 57 -11.79 -0.78 -8.95
N SER A 58 -12.73 -0.15 -9.68
CA SER A 58 -13.06 -0.52 -11.04
C SER A 58 -11.94 -0.19 -12.04
N GLY A 59 -11.97 -0.79 -13.23
CA GLY A 59 -10.98 -0.47 -14.28
C GLY A 59 -11.04 1.02 -14.66
N ALA A 60 -12.24 1.57 -14.75
CA ALA A 60 -12.47 2.99 -15.01
C ALA A 60 -11.98 3.88 -13.85
N GLU A 61 -12.15 3.47 -12.60
CA GLU A 61 -11.64 4.21 -11.44
C GLU A 61 -10.12 4.28 -11.41
N ILE A 62 -9.44 3.14 -11.66
CA ILE A 62 -7.98 3.08 -11.75
C ILE A 62 -7.47 4.03 -12.82
N ARG A 63 -8.02 3.96 -14.03
CA ARG A 63 -7.66 4.84 -15.15
C ARG A 63 -7.86 6.31 -14.79
N ARG A 64 -9.05 6.65 -14.27
CA ARG A 64 -9.41 8.01 -13.88
C ARG A 64 -8.46 8.56 -12.82
N LEU A 65 -8.16 7.78 -11.78
CA LEU A 65 -7.25 8.20 -10.72
C LEU A 65 -5.82 8.41 -11.24
N ARG A 66 -5.32 7.48 -12.07
CA ARG A 66 -4.01 7.57 -12.71
C ARG A 66 -3.88 8.83 -13.56
N GLU A 67 -4.88 9.11 -14.40
CA GLU A 67 -4.90 10.30 -15.26
C GLU A 67 -4.97 11.59 -14.44
N ARG A 68 -5.73 11.63 -13.33
CA ARG A 68 -5.72 12.78 -12.40
C ARG A 68 -4.34 13.05 -11.80
N LYS A 69 -3.56 12.02 -11.53
CA LYS A 69 -2.16 12.14 -11.05
C LYS A 69 -1.17 12.49 -12.17
N GLY A 70 -1.62 12.63 -13.42
CA GLY A 70 -0.73 12.87 -14.57
C GLY A 70 0.17 11.68 -14.91
N LEU A 71 -0.15 10.48 -14.45
CA LEU A 71 0.68 9.29 -14.65
C LEU A 71 0.31 8.58 -15.95
N THR A 72 1.33 8.14 -16.70
CA THR A 72 1.14 7.18 -17.79
C THR A 72 0.95 5.77 -17.23
N GLN A 73 0.42 4.83 -18.02
CA GLN A 73 0.35 3.41 -17.61
C GLN A 73 1.73 2.85 -17.27
N GLN A 74 2.78 3.29 -17.98
CA GLN A 74 4.17 2.90 -17.72
C GLN A 74 4.66 3.45 -16.38
N ALA A 75 4.42 4.74 -16.10
CA ALA A 75 4.83 5.35 -14.84
C ALA A 75 4.13 4.72 -13.62
N LEU A 76 2.85 4.37 -13.75
CA LEU A 76 2.15 3.62 -12.69
C LEU A 76 2.71 2.21 -12.51
N ALA A 77 3.07 1.53 -13.60
CA ALA A 77 3.68 0.20 -13.56
C ALA A 77 5.03 0.23 -12.82
N GLU A 78 5.87 1.21 -13.12
CA GLU A 78 7.16 1.44 -12.44
C GLU A 78 6.98 1.76 -10.96
N ALA A 79 6.04 2.65 -10.60
CA ALA A 79 5.76 2.99 -9.21
C ALA A 79 5.27 1.79 -8.38
N LEU A 80 4.57 0.85 -9.02
CA LEU A 80 4.09 -0.39 -8.42
C LEU A 80 5.08 -1.55 -8.53
N ASN A 81 6.20 -1.38 -9.23
CA ASN A 81 7.14 -2.44 -9.58
C ASN A 81 6.47 -3.66 -10.25
N VAL A 82 5.51 -3.41 -11.15
CA VAL A 82 4.82 -4.44 -11.93
C VAL A 82 5.03 -4.25 -13.43
N GLY A 83 4.83 -5.31 -14.22
CA GLY A 83 4.83 -5.17 -15.68
C GLY A 83 3.66 -4.31 -16.18
N ILE A 84 3.89 -3.47 -17.19
CA ILE A 84 2.85 -2.62 -17.82
C ILE A 84 1.59 -3.40 -18.26
N ALA A 85 1.76 -4.67 -18.64
CA ALA A 85 0.64 -5.55 -19.00
C ALA A 85 -0.36 -5.75 -17.85
N SER A 86 0.06 -5.62 -16.59
CA SER A 86 -0.86 -5.66 -15.44
C SER A 86 -1.74 -4.42 -15.39
N ILE A 87 -1.16 -3.22 -15.57
CA ILE A 87 -1.93 -1.96 -15.59
C ILE A 87 -2.97 -1.97 -16.70
N LYS A 88 -2.56 -2.34 -17.93
CA LYS A 88 -3.47 -2.44 -19.08
C LYS A 88 -4.65 -3.37 -18.78
N ARG A 89 -4.37 -4.56 -18.23
CA ARG A 89 -5.39 -5.55 -17.89
C ARG A 89 -6.33 -5.08 -16.80
N TRP A 90 -5.83 -4.40 -15.76
CA TRP A 90 -6.67 -3.89 -14.69
C TRP A 90 -7.64 -2.81 -15.17
N GLU A 91 -7.19 -1.94 -16.09
CA GLU A 91 -8.00 -0.87 -16.67
C GLU A 91 -9.03 -1.32 -17.72
N THR A 92 -9.09 -2.60 -18.08
CA THR A 92 -9.99 -3.13 -19.15
C THR A 92 -10.75 -4.41 -18.74
N GLY A 93 -10.72 -4.84 -17.46
CA GLY A 93 -11.59 -5.91 -16.97
C GLY A 93 -10.94 -7.10 -16.25
N VAL A 94 -9.61 -7.22 -16.19
CA VAL A 94 -8.98 -8.23 -15.33
C VAL A 94 -8.92 -7.72 -13.90
N ILE A 95 -9.49 -8.47 -12.96
CA ILE A 95 -9.56 -8.07 -11.56
C ILE A 95 -8.19 -8.19 -10.86
N GLN A 96 -7.75 -7.09 -10.25
CA GLN A 96 -6.58 -7.01 -9.39
C GLN A 96 -6.76 -7.80 -8.09
N SER A 97 -5.67 -8.27 -7.48
CA SER A 97 -5.72 -8.81 -6.12
C SER A 97 -6.05 -7.69 -5.12
N ARG A 98 -6.51 -8.06 -3.92
CA ARG A 98 -6.67 -7.11 -2.81
C ARG A 98 -5.37 -6.36 -2.53
N SER A 99 -4.24 -7.03 -2.63
CA SER A 99 -2.93 -6.41 -2.44
C SER A 99 -2.57 -5.35 -3.45
N MET A 100 -2.85 -5.62 -4.72
CA MET A 100 -2.64 -4.63 -5.78
C MET A 100 -3.65 -3.49 -5.69
N ASP A 101 -4.89 -3.77 -5.26
CA ASP A 101 -5.91 -2.73 -5.03
C ASP A 101 -5.48 -1.75 -3.95
N THR A 102 -4.99 -2.27 -2.81
CA THR A 102 -4.39 -1.50 -1.74
C THR A 102 -3.28 -0.58 -2.24
N LEU A 103 -2.37 -1.11 -3.06
CA LEU A 103 -1.26 -0.34 -3.61
C LEU A 103 -1.71 0.72 -4.61
N LEU A 104 -2.64 0.38 -5.50
CA LEU A 104 -3.28 1.32 -6.41
C LEU A 104 -3.89 2.47 -5.62
N ARG A 105 -4.67 2.18 -4.57
CA ARG A 105 -5.26 3.21 -3.70
C ARG A 105 -4.20 4.09 -3.06
N THR A 106 -3.13 3.49 -2.55
CA THR A 106 -2.05 4.22 -1.87
C THR A 106 -1.34 5.22 -2.80
N LEU A 107 -1.10 4.84 -4.06
CA LEU A 107 -0.43 5.72 -5.03
C LEU A 107 -1.38 6.70 -5.73
N LEU A 108 -2.60 6.25 -6.01
CA LEU A 108 -3.52 6.95 -6.91
C LEU A 108 -4.53 7.83 -6.19
N LEU A 109 -4.91 7.52 -4.95
CA LEU A 109 -5.73 8.43 -4.17
C LEU A 109 -4.85 9.57 -3.66
N ASP A 110 -5.38 10.79 -3.75
CA ASP A 110 -4.79 11.93 -3.07
C ASP A 110 -4.88 11.69 -1.57
N SER A 111 -3.82 11.13 -1.01
CA SER A 111 -3.49 11.32 0.39
C SER A 111 -2.77 12.65 0.44
N PRO A 112 -3.39 13.76 0.88
CA PRO A 112 -2.61 14.94 1.19
C PRO A 112 -1.48 14.50 2.12
N CYS A 113 -0.26 15.03 1.93
CA CYS A 113 0.77 14.95 2.96
C CYS A 113 0.12 15.48 4.24
N ASN A 114 -0.26 14.55 5.10
CA ASN A 114 -1.07 14.80 6.28
C ASN A 114 -0.28 14.30 7.48
N ASP A 115 -0.85 14.46 8.66
CA ASP A 115 -0.23 14.03 9.90
C ASP A 115 0.05 12.53 9.96
N HIS A 116 -0.29 11.71 8.96
CA HIS A 116 -0.09 10.26 8.95
C HIS A 116 0.93 9.74 7.94
N THR A 117 1.44 10.56 7.02
CA THR A 117 2.43 10.13 6.00
C THR A 117 3.84 10.67 6.26
N GLY A 118 4.04 11.37 7.38
CA GLY A 118 5.33 11.94 7.73
C GLY A 118 5.85 12.97 6.71
N LYS A 119 4.96 13.68 6.00
CA LYS A 119 5.34 14.65 4.94
C LYS A 119 6.23 14.05 3.84
N ARG A 120 5.99 12.78 3.49
CA ARG A 120 6.68 12.08 2.40
C ARG A 120 5.69 11.17 1.67
N ASP A 121 5.86 11.02 0.36
CA ASP A 121 5.08 10.08 -0.43
C ASP A 121 5.46 8.64 -0.10
N PHE A 122 4.46 7.77 -0.07
CA PHE A 122 4.66 6.33 0.17
C PHE A 122 5.51 5.71 -0.94
N SER A 123 6.54 4.95 -0.56
CA SER A 123 7.44 4.31 -1.52
C SER A 123 7.89 2.93 -1.04
N ILE A 124 7.45 1.88 -1.74
CA ILE A 124 7.87 0.48 -1.47
C ILE A 124 9.39 0.32 -1.60
N PRO A 125 10.05 0.81 -2.68
CA PRO A 125 11.51 0.70 -2.78
C PRO A 125 12.24 1.41 -1.64
N ARG A 126 11.69 2.54 -1.14
CA ARG A 126 12.27 3.25 0.00
C ARG A 126 12.07 2.50 1.31
N ILE A 127 10.96 1.80 1.50
CA ILE A 127 10.77 0.88 2.64
C ILE A 127 11.82 -0.23 2.60
N ARG A 128 12.05 -0.86 1.43
CA ARG A 128 13.10 -1.88 1.27
C ARG A 128 14.48 -1.32 1.61
N LEU A 129 14.83 -0.14 1.09
CA LEU A 129 16.09 0.54 1.38
C LEU A 129 16.32 0.78 2.89
N VAL A 130 15.28 1.22 3.61
CA VAL A 130 15.36 1.42 5.08
C VAL A 130 15.54 0.08 5.80
N LEU A 131 14.83 -0.97 5.38
CA LEU A 131 14.98 -2.31 5.95
C LEU A 131 16.37 -2.89 5.70
N ASP A 132 16.93 -2.74 4.50
CA ASP A 132 18.31 -3.16 4.18
C ASP A 132 19.34 -2.50 5.12
N ALA A 133 19.17 -1.20 5.38
CA ALA A 133 20.03 -0.47 6.29
C ALA A 133 19.92 -1.01 7.73
N PHE A 134 18.71 -1.33 8.20
CA PHE A 134 18.52 -1.99 9.48
C PHE A 134 19.15 -3.38 9.53
N GLU A 135 18.96 -4.21 8.51
CA GLU A 135 19.51 -5.56 8.44
C GLU A 135 21.04 -5.54 8.53
N LYS A 136 21.68 -4.55 7.87
CA LYS A 136 23.12 -4.30 7.97
C LYS A 136 23.56 -3.94 9.40
N HIS A 137 22.84 -3.05 10.08
CA HIS A 137 23.18 -2.65 11.45
C HIS A 137 22.90 -3.74 12.49
N LEU A 138 21.86 -4.55 12.28
CA LEU A 138 21.44 -5.61 13.19
C LEU A 138 22.16 -6.95 12.94
N GLY A 139 22.81 -7.11 11.78
CA GLY A 139 23.49 -8.34 11.38
C GLY A 139 22.54 -9.53 11.16
N ARG A 140 21.28 -9.28 10.79
CA ARG A 140 20.24 -10.31 10.60
C ARG A 140 19.09 -9.81 9.71
N PRO A 141 18.40 -10.71 8.99
CA PRO A 141 17.24 -10.33 8.18
C PRO A 141 16.06 -9.89 9.06
N LEU A 142 15.31 -8.88 8.59
CA LEU A 142 14.09 -8.38 9.21
C LEU A 142 12.84 -8.84 8.48
N LEU A 143 12.95 -9.18 7.20
CA LEU A 143 11.88 -9.83 6.44
C LEU A 143 12.29 -11.26 6.07
N LYS A 144 11.34 -12.18 6.23
CA LYS A 144 11.45 -13.57 5.81
C LYS A 144 10.35 -13.87 4.79
N LYS A 145 10.49 -14.99 4.08
CA LYS A 145 9.39 -15.53 3.29
C LYS A 145 8.18 -15.79 4.20
N ASP A 146 7.00 -15.35 3.76
CA ASP A 146 5.73 -15.47 4.50
C ASP A 146 5.71 -14.70 5.85
N ASP A 147 6.58 -13.71 6.04
CA ASP A 147 6.62 -12.90 7.26
C ASP A 147 5.35 -12.03 7.40
N ARG A 148 4.98 -11.71 8.64
CA ARG A 148 3.84 -10.84 8.97
C ARG A 148 4.25 -9.40 9.27
N MET A 149 5.48 -9.04 8.98
CA MET A 149 6.13 -7.76 9.34
C MET A 149 6.05 -7.40 10.82
N LEU A 150 5.95 -8.38 11.73
CA LEU A 150 5.70 -8.10 13.15
C LEU A 150 6.81 -7.22 13.77
N TYR A 151 8.06 -7.51 13.43
CA TYR A 151 9.22 -6.78 13.94
C TYR A 151 9.67 -5.71 12.96
N ALA A 152 9.71 -6.01 11.65
CA ALA A 152 10.06 -5.04 10.61
C ALA A 152 9.19 -3.77 10.69
N ALA A 153 7.88 -3.90 10.91
CA ALA A 153 6.99 -2.75 11.04
C ALA A 153 7.34 -1.85 12.25
N LYS A 154 7.85 -2.41 13.35
CA LYS A 154 8.26 -1.63 14.52
C LYS A 154 9.55 -0.86 14.26
N TYR A 155 10.51 -1.48 13.57
CA TYR A 155 11.74 -0.80 13.15
C TYR A 155 11.41 0.36 12.20
N LEU A 156 10.55 0.11 11.21
CA LEU A 156 10.08 1.15 10.30
C LEU A 156 9.37 2.28 11.04
N TRP A 157 8.42 1.95 11.93
CA TRP A 157 7.68 2.93 12.72
C TRP A 157 8.59 3.84 13.55
N TYR A 158 9.54 3.26 14.30
CA TYR A 158 10.49 4.06 15.07
C TYR A 158 11.37 4.93 14.17
N ALA A 159 11.85 4.41 13.04
CA ALA A 159 12.69 5.16 12.12
C ALA A 159 11.93 6.34 11.50
N ASP A 160 10.70 6.11 11.06
CA ASP A 160 9.82 7.12 10.50
C ASP A 160 9.45 8.20 11.52
N MET A 161 9.03 7.81 12.72
CA MET A 161 8.66 8.74 13.78
C MET A 161 9.87 9.54 14.26
N ALA A 162 11.01 8.90 14.51
CA ALA A 162 12.24 9.59 14.90
C ALA A 162 12.72 10.56 13.81
N ALA A 163 12.69 10.13 12.53
CA ALA A 163 13.03 11.02 11.43
C ALA A 163 12.07 12.21 11.32
N PHE A 164 10.78 12.00 11.51
CA PHE A 164 9.84 13.12 11.48
C PHE A 164 10.05 14.10 12.64
N ARG A 165 10.32 13.59 13.84
CA ARG A 165 10.64 14.40 15.02
C ARG A 165 11.92 15.21 14.82
N ASP A 166 12.97 14.59 14.26
CA ASP A 166 14.33 15.15 14.26
C ASP A 166 14.68 15.87 12.94
N LEU A 167 14.03 15.54 11.83
CA LEU A 167 14.24 16.12 10.48
C LEU A 167 13.02 16.87 9.92
N GLY A 168 11.88 16.82 10.61
CA GLY A 168 10.61 17.37 10.12
C GLY A 168 9.95 16.57 9.00
N ARG A 169 10.49 15.40 8.62
CA ARG A 169 9.93 14.47 7.63
C ARG A 169 10.28 13.01 7.93
N GLY A 170 9.36 12.09 7.65
CA GLY A 170 9.56 10.64 7.80
C GLY A 170 10.52 10.06 6.74
N LEU A 171 10.84 8.78 6.90
CA LEU A 171 11.72 8.05 6.00
C LEU A 171 10.99 7.47 4.80
N THR A 172 9.79 6.91 4.96
CA THR A 172 9.22 6.03 3.93
C THR A 172 7.88 6.47 3.34
N GLY A 173 7.18 7.40 4.00
CA GLY A 173 5.80 7.76 3.65
C GLY A 173 4.78 6.70 4.08
N ALA A 174 5.20 5.68 4.83
CA ALA A 174 4.32 4.67 5.40
C ALA A 174 3.33 5.26 6.41
N THR A 175 2.13 4.70 6.43
CA THR A 175 1.15 4.93 7.50
C THR A 175 1.18 3.75 8.47
N TYR A 176 0.91 3.99 9.74
CA TYR A 176 0.99 2.96 10.79
C TYR A 176 -0.32 2.87 11.55
N ALA A 177 -0.89 1.67 11.67
CA ALA A 177 -2.06 1.42 12.50
C ALA A 177 -1.65 0.90 13.88
N ALA A 178 -2.35 1.34 14.93
CA ALA A 178 -2.21 0.78 16.27
C ALA A 178 -2.94 -0.56 16.35
N LEU A 179 -2.21 -1.68 16.30
CA LEU A 179 -2.78 -3.02 16.43
C LEU A 179 -2.45 -3.64 17.80
N PRO A 180 -3.10 -4.75 18.21
CA PRO A 180 -2.90 -5.35 19.53
C PRO A 180 -1.46 -5.78 19.81
N MET A 181 -0.68 -6.07 18.76
CA MET A 181 0.73 -6.50 18.86
C MET A 181 1.71 -5.35 18.57
N GLY A 182 1.30 -4.11 18.79
CA GLY A 182 2.09 -2.90 18.55
C GLY A 182 1.74 -2.17 17.24
N PRO A 183 2.48 -1.09 16.93
CA PRO A 183 2.33 -0.36 15.67
C PRO A 183 2.69 -1.28 14.49
N GLN A 184 1.87 -1.22 13.45
CA GLN A 184 1.99 -2.05 12.26
C GLN A 184 1.83 -1.19 11.01
N LEU A 185 2.65 -1.47 9.98
CA LEU A 185 2.48 -0.87 8.66
C LEU A 185 1.04 -1.09 8.19
N ASN A 186 0.36 -0.01 7.79
CA ASN A 186 -0.99 -0.12 7.30
C ASN A 186 -1.01 -0.97 6.02
N ASN A 187 -2.00 -1.85 5.90
CA ASN A 187 -2.11 -2.84 4.82
C ASN A 187 -0.91 -3.80 4.67
N TYR A 188 -0.12 -4.04 5.73
CA TYR A 188 1.10 -4.86 5.64
C TYR A 188 0.93 -6.21 4.94
N ARG A 189 -0.19 -6.92 5.14
CA ARG A 189 -0.42 -8.28 4.58
C ARG A 189 -0.27 -8.31 3.06
N ASP A 190 -0.67 -7.22 2.44
CA ASP A 190 -0.67 -7.04 1.00
C ASP A 190 0.69 -6.58 0.47
N LEU A 191 1.52 -6.00 1.34
CA LEU A 191 2.73 -5.30 0.96
C LEU A 191 4.00 -6.12 1.20
N VAL A 192 3.97 -7.17 2.02
CA VAL A 192 5.18 -7.91 2.42
C VAL A 192 5.95 -8.42 1.21
N ASP A 193 5.26 -9.10 0.28
CA ASP A 193 5.90 -9.69 -0.90
C ASP A 193 6.45 -8.63 -1.84
N GLU A 194 5.75 -7.50 -1.98
CA GLU A 194 6.17 -6.39 -2.84
C GLU A 194 7.38 -5.66 -2.24
N ILE A 195 7.39 -5.42 -0.93
CA ILE A 195 8.54 -4.87 -0.21
C ILE A 195 9.74 -5.80 -0.32
N ALA A 196 9.54 -7.12 -0.18
CA ALA A 196 10.62 -8.10 -0.24
C ALA A 196 11.29 -8.17 -1.63
N LYS A 197 10.53 -7.89 -2.71
CA LYS A 197 11.00 -7.95 -4.10
C LYS A 197 11.42 -6.60 -4.68
N ALA A 198 11.14 -5.50 -3.99
CA ALA A 198 11.42 -4.17 -4.50
C ALA A 198 12.93 -3.94 -4.68
N ASP A 199 13.29 -3.20 -5.74
CA ASP A 199 14.67 -2.79 -6.00
C ASP A 199 14.98 -1.45 -5.29
N PRO A 200 15.78 -1.44 -4.21
CA PRO A 200 16.10 -0.22 -3.47
C PRO A 200 16.99 0.75 -4.25
N SER A 201 17.63 0.33 -5.35
CA SER A 201 18.46 1.20 -6.19
C SER A 201 17.65 2.15 -7.08
N SER A 202 16.34 1.90 -7.20
CA SER A 202 15.40 2.74 -7.95
C SER A 202 15.05 4.08 -7.28
N VAL A 203 15.52 4.31 -6.05
CA VAL A 203 15.25 5.55 -5.28
C VAL A 203 16.55 6.21 -4.82
N PRO A 204 16.54 7.53 -4.53
CA PRO A 204 17.71 8.22 -4.00
C PRO A 204 18.22 7.58 -2.70
N PRO A 205 19.56 7.48 -2.52
CA PRO A 205 20.16 6.88 -1.33
C PRO A 205 19.78 7.63 -0.05
N LEU A 206 19.94 6.95 1.08
CA LEU A 206 19.75 7.56 2.40
C LEU A 206 20.79 8.67 2.60
N THR A 207 20.33 9.83 3.08
CA THR A 207 21.24 10.90 3.53
C THR A 207 22.02 10.48 4.78
N ALA A 208 23.07 11.23 5.13
CA ALA A 208 23.84 10.99 6.35
C ALA A 208 22.95 11.03 7.60
N SER A 209 22.06 12.02 7.69
CA SER A 209 21.12 12.16 8.81
C SER A 209 20.09 11.04 8.88
N GLU A 210 19.51 10.63 7.74
CA GLU A 210 18.59 9.48 7.68
C GLU A 210 19.30 8.18 8.09
N SER A 211 20.56 7.99 7.68
CA SER A 211 21.37 6.83 8.07
C SER A 211 21.71 6.85 9.57
N ALA A 212 22.01 8.02 10.14
CA ALA A 212 22.26 8.18 11.56
C ALA A 212 21.03 7.81 12.40
N ILE A 213 19.83 8.15 11.93
CA ILE A 213 18.58 7.77 12.59
C ILE A 213 18.39 6.26 12.63
N ILE A 214 18.55 5.60 11.48
CA ILE A 214 18.43 4.14 11.39
C ILE A 214 19.46 3.45 12.32
N ALA A 215 20.70 3.93 12.32
CA ALA A 215 21.75 3.42 13.18
C ALA A 215 21.42 3.59 14.68
N ALA A 216 20.88 4.75 15.08
CA ALA A 216 20.47 5.02 16.45
C ALA A 216 19.31 4.11 16.89
N VAL A 217 18.28 3.93 16.05
CA VAL A 217 17.18 2.99 16.31
C VAL A 217 17.70 1.56 16.47
N ALA A 218 18.59 1.12 15.56
CA ALA A 218 19.17 -0.22 15.61
C ALA A 218 20.02 -0.45 16.88
N LYS A 219 20.81 0.55 17.28
CA LYS A 219 21.61 0.53 18.51
C LYS A 219 20.73 0.49 19.77
N THR A 220 19.63 1.24 19.77
CA THR A 220 18.69 1.30 20.90
C THR A 220 17.94 -0.02 21.05
N PHE A 221 17.51 -0.61 19.93
CA PHE A 221 16.76 -1.86 19.90
C PHE A 221 17.48 -2.96 19.10
N PRO A 222 18.56 -3.57 19.64
CA PRO A 222 19.35 -4.56 18.92
C PRO A 222 18.62 -5.90 18.71
N THR A 223 17.51 -6.14 19.42
CA THR A 223 16.78 -7.41 19.36
C THR A 223 15.28 -7.22 19.13
N ASN A 224 14.64 -8.25 18.58
CA ASN A 224 13.19 -8.30 18.33
C ASN A 224 12.41 -8.11 19.63
N LYS A 225 12.87 -8.73 20.72
CA LYS A 225 12.26 -8.59 22.04
C LYS A 225 12.32 -7.13 22.51
N LYS A 226 13.48 -6.48 22.40
CA LYS A 226 13.64 -5.08 22.83
C LYS A 226 12.72 -4.12 22.09
N ILE A 227 12.68 -4.16 20.75
CA ILE A 227 11.83 -3.26 19.99
C ILE A 227 10.34 -3.56 20.20
N TYR A 228 9.99 -4.84 20.38
CA TYR A 228 8.64 -5.26 20.70
C TYR A 228 8.20 -4.66 22.03
N GLU A 229 8.94 -4.91 23.11
CA GLU A 229 8.59 -4.42 24.44
C GLU A 229 8.57 -2.89 24.50
N ALA A 230 9.53 -2.22 23.85
CA ALA A 230 9.57 -0.76 23.75
C ALA A 230 8.30 -0.21 23.09
N SER A 231 7.93 -0.74 21.92
CA SER A 231 6.72 -0.28 21.21
C SER A 231 5.43 -0.45 22.02
N HIS A 232 5.38 -1.39 22.97
CA HIS A 232 4.23 -1.60 23.85
C HIS A 232 4.23 -0.67 25.09
N ARG A 233 5.35 -0.04 25.42
CA ARG A 233 5.44 0.97 26.49
C ARG A 233 5.15 2.38 26.00
N GLU A 234 5.21 2.61 24.69
CA GLU A 234 4.97 3.93 24.10
C GLU A 234 3.51 4.38 24.27
N LYS A 235 3.32 5.52 24.94
CA LYS A 235 1.99 6.12 25.15
C LYS A 235 1.30 6.47 23.84
N VAL A 236 2.08 6.89 22.84
CA VAL A 236 1.56 7.20 21.49
C VAL A 236 0.84 6.01 20.87
N TRP A 237 1.27 4.77 21.14
CA TRP A 237 0.55 3.55 20.74
C TRP A 237 -0.59 3.21 21.72
N GLN A 238 -0.33 3.19 23.03
CA GLN A 238 -1.32 2.78 24.05
C GLN A 238 -2.60 3.63 24.05
N GLN A 239 -2.49 4.91 23.70
CA GLN A 239 -3.62 5.84 23.69
C GLN A 239 -4.42 5.82 22.38
N CYS A 240 -3.98 5.05 21.37
CA CYS A 240 -4.73 4.90 20.13
C CYS A 240 -5.79 3.80 20.28
N THR A 241 -6.96 4.01 19.67
CA THR A 241 -7.94 2.93 19.50
C THR A 241 -7.37 1.87 18.57
N THR A 242 -7.64 0.59 18.83
CA THR A 242 -7.17 -0.49 17.96
C THR A 242 -7.68 -0.29 16.52
N GLY A 243 -6.77 -0.32 15.55
CA GLY A 243 -7.04 -0.07 14.14
C GLY A 243 -6.91 1.40 13.72
N ALA A 244 -6.81 2.35 14.66
CA ALA A 244 -6.61 3.76 14.33
C ALA A 244 -5.21 3.99 13.75
N ILE A 245 -5.11 4.94 12.81
CA ILE A 245 -3.82 5.36 12.26
C ILE A 245 -3.12 6.26 13.28
N ILE A 246 -1.85 5.93 13.57
CA ILE A 246 -1.00 6.67 14.50
C ILE A 246 -0.46 7.92 13.77
N PRO A 247 -0.75 9.13 14.26
CA PRO A 247 -0.25 10.35 13.63
C PRO A 247 1.24 10.62 13.98
N TYR A 248 2.00 11.02 12.97
CA TYR A 248 3.36 11.54 13.07
C TYR A 248 3.47 12.83 13.89
N SER A 249 2.40 13.62 13.99
CA SER A 249 2.40 14.80 14.87
C SER A 249 2.63 14.46 16.35
N ARG A 250 2.46 13.19 16.74
CA ARG A 250 2.78 12.66 18.07
C ARG A 250 4.18 12.07 18.20
N ALA A 251 5.04 12.22 17.20
CA ALA A 251 6.41 11.68 17.24
C ALA A 251 7.26 12.27 18.38
N ALA A 252 6.96 13.51 18.81
CA ALA A 252 7.60 14.14 19.97
C ALA A 252 7.28 13.42 21.31
N GLU A 253 6.25 12.58 21.35
CA GLU A 253 5.87 11.79 22.52
C GLU A 253 6.61 10.45 22.64
N LEU A 254 7.49 10.12 21.68
CA LEU A 254 8.31 8.91 21.79
C LEU A 254 9.24 8.99 23.01
N THR A 255 9.19 7.94 23.83
CA THR A 255 9.93 7.87 25.10
C THR A 255 11.02 6.81 25.11
N GLU A 256 10.92 5.79 24.26
CA GLU A 256 11.89 4.68 24.24
C GLU A 256 13.09 4.95 23.32
N ILE A 257 13.07 6.06 22.57
CA ILE A 257 14.21 6.53 21.77
C ILE A 257 14.49 8.02 22.02
N ALA A 258 15.72 8.31 22.44
CA ALA A 258 16.18 9.68 22.70
C ALA A 258 16.21 10.52 21.41
N LEU A 259 16.26 11.85 21.56
CA LEU A 259 16.57 12.76 20.47
C LEU A 259 17.93 12.42 19.87
N ILE A 260 18.00 12.40 18.55
CA ILE A 260 19.21 12.04 17.84
C ILE A 260 19.93 13.33 17.50
N GLU A 261 21.08 13.55 18.14
CA GLU A 261 21.94 14.69 17.82
C GLU A 261 22.51 14.50 16.42
N LEU A 262 21.90 15.18 15.46
CA LEU A 262 22.38 15.23 14.10
C LEU A 262 23.45 16.31 14.03
N SER A 263 24.70 15.93 13.87
CA SER A 263 25.77 16.87 13.62
C SER A 263 25.52 17.55 12.28
N ASP A 264 25.12 18.82 12.30
CA ASP A 264 25.02 19.66 11.11
C ASP A 264 26.37 19.70 10.40
N GLN A 265 26.49 18.96 9.30
CA GLN A 265 27.53 19.24 8.32
C GLN A 265 27.04 20.45 7.53
N LYS A 266 27.49 21.64 7.95
CA LYS A 266 27.55 22.83 7.12
C LYS A 266 28.37 22.58 5.86
#